data_AF-A0A3A8YID5-F1
#
_entry.id   AF-A0A3A8YID5-F1
#
_cell.length_a   1.000
_cell.length_b   1.000
_cell.length_c   1.000
_cell.angle_alpha   90.00
_cell.angle_beta   90.00
_cell.angle_gamma   90.00
#
_symmetry.space_group_name_H-M   'P 1'
#
loop_
_entity.id
_entity.type
_entity.pdbx_description
1 polymer ?
#
loop_
_entity_poly.entity_id
_entity_poly.type
_entity_poly.pdbx_seq_one_letter_code
_entity_poly.pdbx_strand_id
1 'polypeptide(L)'
;MYTPPVDYASKLQYFTQLTQRTTNTIPGETIQQIANTDTWIGRSILDGGIVYDTDNTPMSIEAGPGDPIRDPNAKIRIYFNALSGRDDDLTQKRAQNGAIADYFFELRTDDIVQQAKAIANGEGYDPYHPVAQSFVKGLCQWFSEDDSQSVADTFEAVCHEYAGILKTGYTPTLSDLKTNFSFCGEEISISELFDMVEAGKKIAEQSNKYGNIGTSMYVGLAATGMLKAQALNYAKTLSSGVGRAFADNMTRLFDNNAKCSIQKWNNLSGTDVGAMLPEDYRSYVAEQASYAYQLFSQSNMSDSDVSARINQFCLKNQYAYGGIVTMDFRGIINGYYQQLSKLLA
;
A
#
# COMPACT_ATOMS: atom_id res chain seq x y z
N MET A 1 2.63 19.98 -40.09
CA MET A 1 2.55 21.28 -39.38
C MET A 1 3.54 21.23 -38.24
N TYR A 2 4.52 22.12 -38.22
CA TYR A 2 5.52 22.21 -37.15
C TYR A 2 5.02 23.27 -36.16
N THR A 3 4.51 22.84 -35.01
CA THR A 3 4.16 23.74 -33.91
C THR A 3 5.47 24.10 -33.20
N PRO A 4 5.85 25.38 -33.10
CA PRO A 4 7.11 25.76 -32.45
C PRO A 4 7.09 25.35 -30.96
N PRO A 5 8.26 25.05 -30.36
CA PRO A 5 8.35 24.75 -28.94
C PRO A 5 7.83 25.94 -28.11
N VAL A 6 6.92 25.69 -27.18
CA VAL A 6 6.49 26.70 -26.21
C VAL A 6 7.61 26.85 -25.18
N ASP A 7 8.25 28.02 -25.15
CA ASP A 7 9.27 28.37 -24.14
C ASP A 7 8.58 28.71 -22.81
N TYR A 8 8.38 27.70 -21.98
CA TYR A 8 7.86 27.86 -20.62
C TYR A 8 8.88 28.47 -19.64
N ALA A 9 10.17 28.49 -19.97
CA ALA A 9 11.20 29.10 -19.13
C ALA A 9 11.09 30.63 -19.12
N SER A 10 10.70 31.23 -20.25
CA SER A 10 10.37 32.67 -20.31
C SER A 10 9.16 33.06 -19.45
N LYS A 11 8.20 32.15 -19.24
CA LYS A 11 7.01 32.36 -18.39
C LYS A 11 7.31 32.28 -16.88
N LEU A 12 8.50 31.81 -16.49
CA LEU A 12 8.94 31.66 -15.09
C LEU A 12 9.59 32.93 -14.50
N GLN A 13 9.72 34.03 -15.26
CA GLN A 13 10.46 35.23 -14.83
C GLN A 13 9.82 36.04 -13.67
N TYR A 14 8.69 35.60 -13.11
CA TYR A 14 7.98 36.34 -12.06
C TYR A 14 7.73 35.59 -10.74
N PHE A 15 8.58 34.65 -10.31
CA PHE A 15 8.45 34.09 -8.94
C PHE A 15 9.77 33.75 -8.24
N THR A 16 10.88 34.44 -8.55
CA THR A 16 12.10 34.44 -7.71
C THR A 16 12.03 35.51 -6.62
N GLN A 17 11.05 35.40 -5.72
CA GLN A 17 11.23 35.87 -4.35
C GLN A 17 10.95 34.72 -3.42
N LEU A 18 12.02 34.03 -3.02
CA LEU A 18 12.06 33.21 -1.82
C LEU A 18 11.66 34.09 -0.64
N THR A 19 10.38 34.12 -0.29
CA THR A 19 9.97 34.63 1.01
C THR A 19 10.44 33.61 2.03
N GLN A 20 11.49 33.93 2.77
CA GLN A 20 11.85 33.24 4.00
C GLN A 20 10.59 33.19 4.88
N ARG A 21 9.96 32.02 4.98
CA ARG A 21 8.92 31.82 5.98
C ARG A 21 9.64 31.56 7.30
N THR A 22 9.71 32.61 8.11
CA THR A 22 10.03 32.55 9.54
C THR A 22 9.21 31.44 10.18
N THR A 23 9.91 30.54 10.88
CA THR A 23 9.33 29.57 11.80
C THR A 23 8.58 30.31 12.90
N ASN A 24 7.24 30.30 12.83
CA ASN A 24 6.40 30.64 13.96
C ASN A 24 5.75 29.36 14.48
N THR A 25 6.35 28.84 15.55
CA THR A 25 5.69 27.94 16.50
C THR A 25 4.62 28.74 17.24
N ILE A 26 3.34 28.40 17.05
CA ILE A 26 2.27 28.76 18.00
C ILE A 26 1.43 27.50 18.27
N PRO A 27 1.27 27.10 19.54
CA PRO A 27 0.51 25.92 19.96
C PRO A 27 -0.98 26.22 20.12
N GLY A 28 -1.82 25.27 19.68
CA GLY A 28 -3.24 25.16 20.06
C GLY A 28 -4.19 26.15 19.39
N GLU A 29 -4.89 25.71 18.35
CA GLU A 29 -6.22 26.24 18.02
C GLU A 29 -7.19 25.11 17.66
N THR A 30 -8.27 25.10 18.44
CA THR A 30 -9.42 24.21 18.42
C THR A 30 -10.23 24.43 17.15
N ILE A 31 -10.46 23.38 16.35
CA ILE A 31 -11.40 23.46 15.22
C ILE A 31 -12.82 23.38 15.77
N GLN A 32 -13.55 24.49 15.64
CA GLN A 32 -15.00 24.55 15.85
C GLN A 32 -15.74 23.75 14.78
N GLN A 33 -16.73 22.97 15.25
CA GLN A 33 -17.76 22.31 14.45
C GLN A 33 -18.54 23.33 13.60
N ILE A 34 -18.62 23.08 12.29
CA ILE A 34 -19.73 23.57 11.48
C ILE A 34 -20.79 22.45 11.48
N ALA A 35 -21.94 22.75 12.07
CA ALA A 35 -23.06 21.85 12.22
C ALA A 35 -23.95 21.82 10.97
N ASN A 36 -24.62 20.66 10.82
CA ASN A 36 -25.69 20.25 9.90
C ASN A 36 -25.23 19.49 8.66
N THR A 37 -25.68 18.28 8.36
CA THR A 37 -26.50 17.26 9.06
C THR A 37 -26.49 16.07 8.11
N ASP A 38 -26.03 14.90 8.57
CA ASP A 38 -26.54 13.59 8.15
C ASP A 38 -26.11 12.57 9.19
N THR A 39 -27.00 12.34 10.15
CA THR A 39 -26.87 11.39 11.24
C THR A 39 -26.99 9.96 10.72
N TRP A 40 -25.88 9.23 10.67
CA TRP A 40 -25.90 7.77 10.79
C TRP A 40 -25.58 7.42 12.24
N ILE A 41 -26.63 7.13 13.00
CA ILE A 41 -26.54 6.57 14.35
C ILE A 41 -26.10 5.12 14.19
N GLY A 42 -24.81 4.85 14.36
CA GLY A 42 -24.32 3.50 14.59
C GLY A 42 -24.81 3.00 15.95
N ARG A 43 -25.92 2.27 15.98
CA ARG A 43 -26.31 1.50 17.17
C ARG A 43 -25.38 0.30 17.29
N SER A 44 -24.59 0.30 18.35
CA SER A 44 -23.86 -0.83 18.89
C SER A 44 -24.78 -2.05 19.05
N ILE A 45 -24.42 -3.17 18.42
CA ILE A 45 -25.01 -4.49 18.69
C ILE A 45 -24.15 -5.11 19.81
N LEU A 46 -24.38 -4.67 21.05
CA LEU A 46 -23.81 -5.31 22.24
C LEU A 46 -24.84 -5.63 23.32
N ASP A 47 -26.14 -5.43 23.07
CA ASP A 47 -27.19 -5.87 24.00
C ASP A 47 -28.37 -6.48 23.24
N GLY A 48 -28.40 -7.83 23.16
CA GLY A 48 -29.62 -8.66 23.11
C GLY A 48 -30.76 -8.33 22.14
N GLY A 49 -30.53 -7.63 21.03
CA GLY A 49 -31.59 -7.21 20.10
C GLY A 49 -31.98 -8.29 19.09
N ILE A 50 -33.26 -8.68 19.08
CA ILE A 50 -33.88 -9.53 18.05
C ILE A 50 -33.85 -8.81 16.70
N VAL A 51 -33.35 -9.48 15.65
CA VAL A 51 -33.39 -9.02 14.26
C VAL A 51 -34.71 -9.43 13.63
N TYR A 52 -35.43 -8.49 13.03
CA TYR A 52 -36.58 -8.78 12.19
C TYR A 52 -36.14 -8.78 10.72
N ASP A 53 -36.26 -9.92 10.05
CA ASP A 53 -36.29 -9.99 8.59
C ASP A 53 -37.75 -9.91 8.11
N THR A 54 -37.95 -9.36 6.92
CA THR A 54 -39.25 -9.01 6.32
C THR A 54 -40.15 -10.20 5.96
N ASP A 55 -39.80 -11.43 6.36
CA ASP A 55 -40.69 -12.59 6.32
C ASP A 55 -40.84 -13.23 7.72
N ASN A 56 -41.85 -12.72 8.39
CA ASN A 56 -42.50 -13.03 9.67
C ASN A 56 -42.35 -14.44 10.31
N THR A 57 -41.13 -14.89 10.60
CA THR A 57 -40.90 -15.96 11.61
C THR A 57 -39.75 -15.57 12.55
N PRO A 58 -40.01 -15.17 13.81
CA PRO A 58 -38.95 -14.82 14.74
C PRO A 58 -38.18 -16.09 15.16
N MET A 59 -36.91 -16.19 14.76
CA MET A 59 -35.97 -17.11 15.42
C MET A 59 -35.52 -16.48 16.73
N SER A 60 -36.08 -16.98 17.84
CA SER A 60 -35.58 -16.70 19.19
C SER A 60 -34.24 -17.42 19.37
N ILE A 61 -33.16 -16.67 19.57
CA ILE A 61 -31.92 -17.22 20.13
C ILE A 61 -31.99 -16.99 21.65
N GLU A 62 -32.80 -17.80 22.32
CA GLU A 62 -32.69 -17.97 23.77
C GLU A 62 -31.46 -18.82 24.06
N ALA A 63 -30.35 -18.18 24.40
CA ALA A 63 -29.19 -18.85 24.98
C ALA A 63 -29.48 -19.12 26.47
N GLY A 64 -29.87 -20.36 26.78
CA GLY A 64 -29.88 -20.88 28.15
C GLY A 64 -28.46 -21.12 28.69
N PRO A 65 -28.30 -21.40 30.01
CA PRO A 65 -27.01 -21.44 30.71
C PRO A 65 -26.26 -22.76 30.51
N GLY A 66 -25.87 -23.05 29.26
CA GLY A 66 -24.92 -24.09 28.91
C GLY A 66 -23.80 -23.49 28.05
N ASP A 67 -22.59 -24.02 28.17
CA ASP A 67 -21.38 -23.51 27.49
C ASP A 67 -21.66 -23.04 26.04
N PRO A 68 -21.08 -21.90 25.62
CA PRO A 68 -21.33 -21.37 24.29
C PRO A 68 -20.98 -22.43 23.26
N ILE A 69 -22.00 -22.89 22.52
CA ILE A 69 -21.82 -23.78 21.38
C ILE A 69 -20.94 -23.02 20.40
N ARG A 70 -19.64 -23.35 20.36
CA ARG A 70 -18.68 -22.83 19.38
C ARG A 70 -19.16 -23.31 18.02
N ASP A 71 -19.88 -22.46 17.29
CA ASP A 71 -20.27 -22.71 15.90
C ASP A 71 -18.99 -22.95 15.07
N PRO A 72 -18.77 -24.16 14.54
CA PRO A 72 -17.57 -24.47 13.76
C PRO A 72 -17.49 -23.63 12.47
N ASN A 73 -18.60 -23.06 12.01
CA ASN A 73 -18.68 -22.16 10.85
C ASN A 73 -18.72 -20.67 11.23
N ALA A 74 -18.65 -20.31 12.53
CA ALA A 74 -18.53 -18.91 12.95
C ALA A 74 -17.16 -18.31 12.60
N LYS A 75 -16.11 -19.16 12.53
CA LYS A 75 -14.81 -18.81 11.91
C LYS A 75 -15.05 -18.24 10.51
N ILE A 76 -15.71 -19.01 9.64
CA ILE A 76 -16.03 -18.61 8.26
C ILE A 76 -16.83 -17.31 8.22
N ARG A 77 -17.91 -17.17 8.99
CA ARG A 77 -18.76 -15.96 8.96
C ARG A 77 -18.04 -14.71 9.46
N ILE A 78 -17.11 -14.83 10.41
CA ILE A 78 -16.39 -13.69 10.95
C ILE A 78 -15.22 -13.29 10.06
N TYR A 79 -14.59 -14.24 9.36
CA TYR A 79 -13.61 -13.95 8.31
C TYR A 79 -14.28 -13.41 7.02
N PHE A 80 -15.43 -13.95 6.63
CA PHE A 80 -16.26 -13.39 5.57
C PHE A 80 -16.78 -12.00 5.96
N ASN A 81 -16.99 -11.70 7.26
CA ASN A 81 -17.32 -10.35 7.74
C ASN A 81 -16.11 -9.40 7.79
N ALA A 82 -14.90 -9.92 8.05
CA ALA A 82 -13.66 -9.16 7.89
C ALA A 82 -13.36 -8.79 6.42
N LEU A 83 -13.93 -9.56 5.49
CA LEU A 83 -13.93 -9.32 4.04
C LEU A 83 -15.19 -8.52 3.57
N SER A 84 -16.37 -8.72 4.18
CA SER A 84 -17.66 -8.10 3.78
C SER A 84 -17.84 -6.70 4.36
N GLY A 85 -17.23 -6.42 5.51
CA GLY A 85 -16.83 -5.09 5.90
C GLY A 85 -15.64 -4.69 5.06
N ARG A 86 -15.89 -4.17 3.86
CA ARG A 86 -14.93 -3.36 3.11
C ARG A 86 -14.48 -2.21 4.01
N ASP A 87 -13.52 -2.46 4.88
CA ASP A 87 -12.47 -1.51 5.17
C ASP A 87 -11.58 -1.43 3.92
N ASP A 88 -12.24 -1.00 2.83
CA ASP A 88 -11.66 -0.21 1.77
C ASP A 88 -10.94 0.97 2.42
N ASP A 89 -11.30 1.42 3.62
CA ASP A 89 -10.77 2.60 4.26
C ASP A 89 -9.23 2.71 4.24
N LEU A 90 -8.47 1.69 4.65
CA LEU A 90 -7.00 1.82 4.69
C LEU A 90 -6.38 1.80 3.29
N THR A 91 -6.66 0.78 2.48
CA THR A 91 -6.09 0.62 1.13
C THR A 91 -6.67 1.62 0.14
N GLN A 92 -7.96 1.92 0.20
CA GLN A 92 -8.67 2.91 -0.63
C GLN A 92 -8.38 4.35 -0.17
N LYS A 93 -8.37 4.72 1.12
CA LYS A 93 -7.95 6.09 1.51
C LYS A 93 -6.46 6.30 1.22
N ARG A 94 -5.60 5.29 1.36
CA ARG A 94 -4.18 5.40 1.00
C ARG A 94 -3.98 5.43 -0.52
N ALA A 95 -4.71 4.61 -1.29
CA ALA A 95 -4.71 4.66 -2.75
C ALA A 95 -5.25 5.99 -3.29
N GLN A 96 -6.39 6.49 -2.77
CA GLN A 96 -6.94 7.83 -3.04
C GLN A 96 -5.91 8.91 -2.70
N ASN A 97 -5.04 8.65 -1.72
CA ASN A 97 -4.00 9.56 -1.33
C ASN A 97 -2.69 9.48 -2.13
N GLY A 98 -2.52 8.46 -2.98
CA GLY A 98 -1.26 8.22 -3.67
C GLY A 98 -0.19 7.67 -2.74
N ALA A 99 -0.54 6.78 -1.81
CA ALA A 99 0.39 5.98 -1.02
C ALA A 99 0.39 4.52 -1.48
N ILE A 100 1.54 3.86 -1.43
CA ILE A 100 1.68 2.41 -1.68
C ILE A 100 1.51 1.72 -0.34
N ALA A 101 0.34 1.10 -0.14
CA ALA A 101 0.02 0.42 1.10
C ALA A 101 -1.01 -0.69 0.86
N ASP A 102 -0.87 -1.77 1.62
CA ASP A 102 -1.73 -2.95 1.57
C ASP A 102 -1.63 -3.68 2.92
N TYR A 103 -2.68 -4.39 3.33
CA TYR A 103 -2.68 -5.15 4.59
C TYR A 103 -1.63 -6.27 4.58
N PHE A 104 -1.24 -6.76 3.40
CA PHE A 104 -0.12 -7.68 3.26
C PHE A 104 1.19 -7.12 3.85
N PHE A 105 1.43 -5.81 3.71
CA PHE A 105 2.62 -5.17 4.27
C PHE A 105 2.49 -4.93 5.78
N GLU A 106 1.36 -5.22 6.40
CA GLU A 106 1.16 -5.02 7.84
C GLU A 106 1.26 -6.35 8.62
N LEU A 107 1.54 -7.47 7.93
CA LEU A 107 1.74 -8.78 8.56
C LEU A 107 2.96 -8.75 9.47
N ARG A 108 2.84 -9.34 10.68
CA ARG A 108 3.90 -9.38 11.69
C ARG A 108 4.09 -10.78 12.24
N THR A 109 5.35 -11.13 12.49
CA THR A 109 5.72 -12.37 13.18
C THR A 109 5.16 -12.40 14.60
N ASP A 110 5.08 -11.24 15.24
CA ASP A 110 4.53 -11.08 16.58
C ASP A 110 3.07 -11.53 16.70
N ASP A 111 2.30 -11.47 15.61
CA ASP A 111 0.91 -11.92 15.57
C ASP A 111 0.83 -13.44 15.76
N ILE A 112 1.75 -14.20 15.15
CA ILE A 112 1.92 -15.65 15.37
C ILE A 112 2.35 -15.91 16.81
N VAL A 113 3.37 -15.18 17.28
CA VAL A 113 3.94 -15.37 18.63
C VAL A 113 2.89 -15.11 19.72
N GLN A 114 2.05 -14.09 19.55
CA GLN A 114 0.99 -13.77 20.51
C GLN A 114 -0.03 -14.91 20.63
N GLN A 115 -0.53 -15.41 19.50
CA GLN A 115 -1.47 -16.55 19.49
C GLN A 115 -0.81 -17.82 20.04
N ALA A 116 0.43 -18.09 19.65
CA ALA A 116 1.16 -19.27 20.11
C ALA A 116 1.39 -19.27 21.63
N LYS A 117 1.67 -18.11 22.23
CA LYS A 117 1.80 -17.98 23.70
C LYS A 117 0.48 -18.25 24.42
N ALA A 118 -0.65 -17.74 23.92
CA ALA A 118 -1.96 -18.03 24.47
C ALA A 118 -2.27 -19.53 24.43
N ILE A 119 -2.01 -20.20 23.30
CA ILE A 119 -2.13 -21.66 23.15
C ILE A 119 -1.19 -22.40 24.13
N ALA A 120 0.05 -21.93 24.27
CA ALA A 120 1.04 -22.56 25.16
C ALA A 120 0.62 -22.48 26.64
N ASN A 121 -0.04 -21.38 27.02
CA ASN A 121 -0.54 -21.11 28.38
C ASN A 121 -1.91 -21.75 28.67
N GLY A 122 -2.54 -22.42 27.69
CA GLY A 122 -3.82 -23.10 27.86
C GLY A 122 -5.05 -22.23 27.61
N GLU A 123 -4.88 -20.99 27.15
CA GLU A 123 -5.98 -20.08 26.76
C GLU A 123 -6.61 -20.49 25.42
N GLY A 124 -5.86 -21.22 24.60
CA GLY A 124 -6.29 -21.71 23.28
C GLY A 124 -6.11 -20.68 22.17
N TYR A 125 -6.43 -21.09 20.94
CA TYR A 125 -6.45 -20.20 19.78
C TYR A 125 -7.72 -19.36 19.77
N ASP A 126 -7.59 -18.05 19.56
CA ASP A 126 -8.72 -17.14 19.42
C ASP A 126 -8.83 -16.63 17.97
N PRO A 127 -9.75 -17.19 17.16
CA PRO A 127 -9.97 -16.74 15.79
C PRO A 127 -10.50 -15.30 15.72
N TYR A 128 -11.05 -14.77 16.81
CA TYR A 128 -11.62 -13.42 16.89
C TYR A 128 -10.63 -12.36 17.34
N HIS A 129 -9.41 -12.77 17.68
CA HIS A 129 -8.40 -11.82 18.08
C HIS A 129 -8.04 -10.89 16.89
N PRO A 130 -7.92 -9.55 17.09
CA PRO A 130 -7.67 -8.61 16.00
C PRO A 130 -6.44 -8.95 15.14
N VAL A 131 -5.41 -9.54 15.74
CA VAL A 131 -4.19 -9.98 15.03
C VAL A 131 -4.46 -11.14 14.07
N ALA A 132 -5.28 -12.11 14.46
CA ALA A 132 -5.63 -13.25 13.61
C ALA A 132 -6.48 -12.77 12.42
N GLN A 133 -7.45 -11.90 12.67
CA GLN A 133 -8.27 -11.28 11.64
C GLN A 133 -7.44 -10.47 10.63
N SER A 134 -6.54 -9.62 11.12
CA SER A 134 -5.68 -8.79 10.27
C SER A 134 -4.72 -9.63 9.43
N PHE A 135 -4.17 -10.71 10.01
CA PHE A 135 -3.26 -11.61 9.32
C PHE A 135 -3.94 -12.33 8.17
N VAL A 136 -5.07 -12.98 8.44
CA VAL A 136 -5.86 -13.69 7.43
C VAL A 136 -6.32 -12.72 6.34
N LYS A 137 -6.82 -11.53 6.72
CA LYS A 137 -7.25 -10.49 5.78
C LYS A 137 -6.12 -10.06 4.84
N GLY A 138 -4.93 -9.78 5.37
CA GLY A 138 -3.79 -9.33 4.56
C GLY A 138 -3.35 -10.37 3.52
N LEU A 139 -3.38 -11.66 3.88
CA LEU A 139 -3.07 -12.74 2.95
C LEU A 139 -4.16 -12.95 1.90
N CYS A 140 -5.43 -12.94 2.30
CA CYS A 140 -6.55 -13.13 1.38
C CYS A 140 -6.62 -11.99 0.36
N GLN A 141 -6.45 -10.73 0.80
CA GLN A 141 -6.45 -9.58 -0.10
C GLN A 141 -5.29 -9.60 -1.09
N TRP A 142 -4.15 -10.17 -0.71
CA TRP A 142 -2.99 -10.26 -1.59
C TRP A 142 -3.08 -11.42 -2.58
N PHE A 143 -3.41 -12.63 -2.11
CA PHE A 143 -3.32 -13.84 -2.93
C PHE A 143 -4.64 -14.32 -3.51
N SER A 144 -5.76 -14.25 -2.77
CA SER A 144 -7.14 -14.50 -3.25
C SER A 144 -8.13 -14.47 -2.08
N GLU A 145 -9.31 -13.89 -2.28
CA GLU A 145 -10.40 -13.90 -1.28
C GLU A 145 -11.12 -15.26 -1.19
N ASP A 146 -11.05 -16.09 -2.24
CA ASP A 146 -11.79 -17.36 -2.33
C ASP A 146 -11.24 -18.46 -1.40
N ASP A 147 -10.08 -18.23 -0.76
CA ASP A 147 -9.35 -19.23 0.02
C ASP A 147 -9.26 -18.91 1.53
N SER A 148 -10.17 -18.06 2.02
CA SER A 148 -10.09 -17.52 3.39
C SER A 148 -10.10 -18.59 4.48
N GLN A 149 -10.79 -19.70 4.26
CA GLN A 149 -10.84 -20.81 5.22
C GLN A 149 -9.50 -21.55 5.29
N SER A 150 -8.91 -21.87 4.14
CA SER A 150 -7.60 -22.54 4.08
C SER A 150 -6.52 -21.69 4.72
N VAL A 151 -6.52 -20.37 4.44
CA VAL A 151 -5.59 -19.41 5.05
C VAL A 151 -5.75 -19.36 6.57
N ALA A 152 -6.98 -19.29 7.07
CA ALA A 152 -7.26 -19.26 8.51
C ALA A 152 -6.83 -20.56 9.21
N ASP A 153 -7.18 -21.71 8.63
CA ASP A 153 -6.81 -23.02 9.18
C ASP A 153 -5.28 -23.21 9.20
N THR A 154 -4.60 -22.75 8.14
CA THR A 154 -3.14 -22.79 8.06
C THR A 154 -2.51 -21.87 9.09
N PHE A 155 -3.03 -20.65 9.28
CA PHE A 155 -2.53 -19.74 10.29
C PHE A 155 -2.71 -20.28 11.72
N GLU A 156 -3.86 -20.90 12.02
CA GLU A 156 -4.08 -21.60 13.28
C GLU A 156 -3.09 -22.76 13.47
N ALA A 157 -2.88 -23.57 12.43
CA ALA A 157 -1.90 -24.66 12.46
C ALA A 157 -0.47 -24.16 12.74
N VAL A 158 -0.06 -23.05 12.10
CA VAL A 158 1.22 -22.38 12.37
C VAL A 158 1.33 -21.95 13.84
N CYS A 159 0.28 -21.35 14.40
CA CYS A 159 0.25 -20.94 15.81
C CYS A 159 0.36 -22.14 16.76
N HIS A 160 -0.29 -23.25 16.43
CA HIS A 160 -0.20 -24.50 17.19
C HIS A 160 1.17 -25.17 17.10
N GLU A 161 1.79 -25.19 15.90
CA GLU A 161 3.15 -25.69 15.71
C GLU A 161 4.14 -24.86 16.54
N TYR A 162 4.08 -23.53 16.44
CA TYR A 162 4.92 -22.62 17.21
C TYR A 162 4.72 -22.84 18.72
N ALA A 163 3.48 -22.96 19.19
CA ALA A 163 3.17 -23.23 20.59
C ALA A 163 3.70 -24.58 21.07
N GLY A 164 3.65 -25.61 20.21
CA GLY A 164 4.18 -26.94 20.50
C GLY A 164 5.69 -26.91 20.74
N ILE A 165 6.42 -26.16 19.93
CA ILE A 165 7.86 -25.97 20.10
C ILE A 165 8.16 -25.10 21.33
N LEU A 166 7.40 -24.02 21.57
CA LEU A 166 7.56 -23.19 22.78
C LEU A 166 7.50 -24.01 24.08
N LYS A 167 6.62 -25.03 24.14
CA LYS A 167 6.49 -25.92 25.30
C LYS A 167 7.75 -26.75 25.60
N THR A 168 8.67 -26.89 24.65
CA THR A 168 9.95 -27.57 24.87
C THR A 168 11.00 -26.65 25.51
N GLY A 169 10.66 -25.38 25.78
CA GLY A 169 11.57 -24.37 26.32
C GLY A 169 12.45 -23.69 25.27
N TYR A 170 12.20 -23.93 23.98
CA TYR A 170 12.90 -23.31 22.86
C TYR A 170 12.00 -22.25 22.20
N THR A 171 12.56 -21.07 21.88
CA THR A 171 11.85 -20.04 21.11
C THR A 171 12.10 -20.25 19.62
N PRO A 172 11.09 -20.64 18.82
CA PRO A 172 11.24 -20.90 17.39
C PRO A 172 11.58 -19.64 16.60
N THR A 173 12.44 -19.81 15.61
CA THR A 173 12.55 -18.94 14.44
C THR A 173 11.54 -19.35 13.37
N LEU A 174 11.28 -18.48 12.37
CA LEU A 174 10.33 -18.80 11.30
C LEU A 174 10.75 -20.02 10.47
N SER A 175 12.06 -20.25 10.34
CA SER A 175 12.61 -21.38 9.58
C SER A 175 12.48 -22.73 10.32
N ASP A 176 12.13 -22.72 11.61
CA ASP A 176 11.86 -23.94 12.36
C ASP A 176 10.45 -24.50 12.10
N LEU A 177 9.57 -23.68 11.50
CA LEU A 177 8.19 -24.05 11.20
C LEU A 177 8.13 -24.83 9.88
N LYS A 178 7.40 -25.95 9.90
CA LYS A 178 7.23 -26.85 8.75
C LYS A 178 5.92 -26.63 8.03
N THR A 179 4.96 -25.99 8.68
CA THR A 179 3.68 -25.65 8.06
C THR A 179 3.91 -24.63 6.95
N ASN A 180 3.31 -24.89 5.78
CA ASN A 180 3.38 -24.03 4.61
C ASN A 180 2.01 -23.47 4.29
N PHE A 181 1.99 -22.30 3.66
CA PHE A 181 0.80 -21.80 2.98
C PHE A 181 0.77 -22.28 1.53
N SER A 182 -0.42 -22.62 1.05
CA SER A 182 -0.64 -22.92 -0.36
C SER A 182 -1.20 -21.69 -1.07
N PHE A 183 -0.44 -21.10 -1.98
CA PHE A 183 -0.86 -19.95 -2.77
C PHE A 183 -0.56 -20.16 -4.25
N CYS A 184 -1.50 -19.82 -5.13
CA CYS A 184 -1.31 -19.94 -6.57
C CYS A 184 -0.92 -21.36 -7.04
N GLY A 185 -1.31 -22.41 -6.30
CA GLY A 185 -0.92 -23.79 -6.56
C GLY A 185 0.52 -24.15 -6.15
N GLU A 186 1.17 -23.29 -5.37
CA GLU A 186 2.55 -23.44 -4.89
C GLU A 186 2.57 -23.41 -3.35
N GLU A 187 3.44 -24.22 -2.75
CA GLU A 187 3.66 -24.21 -1.30
C GLU A 187 4.74 -23.19 -0.93
N ILE A 188 4.46 -22.36 0.07
CA ILE A 188 5.31 -21.27 0.54
C ILE A 188 5.56 -21.43 2.02
N SER A 189 6.84 -21.48 2.41
CA SER A 189 7.23 -21.52 3.82
C SER A 189 6.92 -20.20 4.54
N ILE A 190 6.80 -20.26 5.87
CA ILE A 190 6.58 -19.06 6.68
C ILE A 190 7.72 -18.05 6.52
N SER A 191 8.97 -18.52 6.43
CA SER A 191 10.11 -17.64 6.17
C SER A 191 10.00 -16.92 4.82
N GLU A 192 9.69 -17.65 3.74
CA GLU A 192 9.54 -17.04 2.41
C GLU A 192 8.39 -16.05 2.36
N LEU A 193 7.28 -16.34 3.04
CA LEU A 193 6.16 -15.41 3.18
C LEU A 193 6.61 -14.08 3.81
N PHE A 194 7.36 -14.15 4.91
CA PHE A 194 7.81 -12.93 5.60
C PHE A 194 8.93 -12.20 4.86
N ASP A 195 9.75 -12.88 4.07
CA ASP A 195 10.70 -12.24 3.16
C ASP A 195 9.96 -11.39 2.11
N MET A 196 8.84 -11.89 1.57
CA MET A 196 7.98 -11.13 0.65
C MET A 196 7.32 -9.93 1.32
N VAL A 197 6.80 -10.11 2.54
CA VAL A 197 6.21 -9.02 3.34
C VAL A 197 7.24 -7.92 3.57
N GLU A 198 8.46 -8.28 3.94
CA GLU A 198 9.54 -7.33 4.20
C GLU A 198 9.99 -6.60 2.93
N ALA A 199 10.09 -7.30 1.80
CA ALA A 199 10.35 -6.66 0.51
C ALA A 199 9.26 -5.64 0.16
N GLY A 200 7.99 -6.02 0.31
CA GLY A 200 6.83 -5.14 0.12
C GLY A 200 6.87 -3.89 1.01
N LYS A 201 7.13 -4.06 2.32
CA LYS A 201 7.31 -2.97 3.30
C LYS A 201 8.40 -2.00 2.88
N LYS A 202 9.60 -2.49 2.56
CA LYS A 202 10.73 -1.64 2.12
C LYS A 202 10.37 -0.81 0.90
N ILE A 203 9.68 -1.41 -0.07
CA ILE A 203 9.23 -0.70 -1.28
C ILE A 203 8.18 0.38 -0.94
N ALA A 204 7.19 0.03 -0.12
CA ALA A 204 6.14 0.95 0.32
C ALA A 204 6.72 2.16 1.08
N GLU A 205 7.65 1.93 2.00
CA GLU A 205 8.33 2.97 2.76
C GLU A 205 9.11 3.95 1.87
N GLN A 206 9.84 3.44 0.87
CA GLN A 206 10.54 4.30 -0.07
C GLN A 206 9.58 5.10 -0.94
N SER A 207 8.48 4.51 -1.39
CA SER A 207 7.46 5.24 -2.14
C SER A 207 6.92 6.44 -1.37
N ASN A 208 6.70 6.31 -0.07
CA ASN A 208 6.21 7.40 0.78
C ASN A 208 7.23 8.54 0.95
N LYS A 209 8.53 8.29 0.73
CA LYS A 209 9.59 9.32 0.82
C LYS A 209 9.70 10.16 -0.46
N TYR A 210 9.24 9.65 -1.61
CA TYR A 210 9.48 10.27 -2.91
C TYR A 210 8.26 10.98 -3.50
N GLY A 211 7.16 11.04 -2.76
CA GLY A 211 5.94 11.72 -3.16
C GLY A 211 6.08 13.25 -3.10
N ASN A 212 6.24 13.89 -4.26
CA ASN A 212 6.16 15.35 -4.39
C ASN A 212 5.02 15.73 -5.35
N ILE A 213 3.99 16.38 -4.81
CA ILE A 213 2.95 17.05 -5.60
C ILE A 213 3.44 18.48 -5.84
N GLY A 214 3.59 18.91 -7.10
CA GLY A 214 4.17 20.22 -7.43
C GLY A 214 4.86 20.27 -8.79
N THR A 215 5.60 21.34 -9.07
CA THR A 215 6.36 21.49 -10.32
C THR A 215 7.47 20.44 -10.49
N SER A 216 7.92 19.78 -9.42
CA SER A 216 8.89 18.68 -9.45
C SER A 216 8.25 17.28 -9.51
N MET A 217 6.95 17.18 -9.76
CA MET A 217 6.20 15.92 -9.75
C MET A 217 6.77 14.85 -10.70
N TYR A 218 7.34 15.24 -11.84
CA TYR A 218 7.97 14.30 -12.76
C TYR A 218 9.19 13.59 -12.17
N VAL A 219 9.89 14.20 -11.20
CA VAL A 219 10.96 13.54 -10.43
C VAL A 219 10.38 12.46 -9.52
N GLY A 220 9.34 12.80 -8.77
CA GLY A 220 8.66 11.87 -7.87
C GLY A 220 8.11 10.66 -8.64
N LEU A 221 7.41 10.91 -9.75
CA LEU A 221 6.86 9.84 -10.59
C LEU A 221 7.90 9.02 -11.34
N ALA A 222 9.07 9.58 -11.69
CA ALA A 222 10.21 8.78 -12.15
C ALA A 222 10.70 7.82 -11.05
N ALA A 223 10.84 8.31 -9.82
CA ALA A 223 11.24 7.47 -8.68
C ALA A 223 10.21 6.37 -8.38
N THR A 224 8.92 6.69 -8.43
CA THR A 224 7.82 5.72 -8.34
C THR A 224 7.90 4.67 -9.45
N GLY A 225 8.23 5.07 -10.68
CA GLY A 225 8.47 4.15 -11.80
C GLY A 225 9.63 3.20 -11.52
N MET A 226 10.76 3.71 -11.02
CA MET A 226 11.92 2.88 -10.65
C MET A 226 11.59 1.90 -9.51
N LEU A 227 10.80 2.31 -8.51
CA LEU A 227 10.33 1.43 -7.45
C LEU A 227 9.44 0.30 -7.98
N LYS A 228 8.53 0.59 -8.92
CA LYS A 228 7.75 -0.44 -9.62
C LYS A 228 8.68 -1.41 -10.34
N ALA A 229 9.66 -0.91 -11.09
CA ALA A 229 10.64 -1.76 -11.78
C ALA A 229 11.40 -2.69 -10.81
N GLN A 230 11.80 -2.18 -9.64
CA GLN A 230 12.44 -3.01 -8.61
C GLN A 230 11.51 -4.06 -8.02
N ALA A 231 10.26 -3.71 -7.73
CA ALA A 231 9.26 -4.67 -7.29
C ALA A 231 9.07 -5.81 -8.31
N LEU A 232 9.02 -5.47 -9.60
CA LEU A 232 8.90 -6.44 -10.69
C LEU A 232 10.16 -7.27 -10.90
N ASN A 233 11.34 -6.74 -10.59
CA ASN A 233 12.58 -7.52 -10.61
C ASN A 233 12.64 -8.50 -9.44
N TYR A 234 12.26 -8.08 -8.23
CA TYR A 234 12.12 -8.96 -7.07
C TYR A 234 11.10 -10.07 -7.33
N ALA A 235 9.96 -9.76 -7.95
CA ALA A 235 8.96 -10.76 -8.30
C ALA A 235 9.49 -11.91 -9.16
N LYS A 236 10.54 -11.68 -9.96
CA LYS A 236 11.19 -12.72 -10.79
C LYS A 236 12.07 -13.68 -9.99
N THR A 237 12.42 -13.34 -8.75
CA THR A 237 13.17 -14.23 -7.85
C THR A 237 12.26 -15.19 -7.07
N LEU A 238 10.95 -14.93 -7.10
CA LEU A 238 9.92 -15.78 -6.50
C LEU A 238 9.52 -16.90 -7.46
N SER A 239 8.82 -17.91 -6.94
CA SER A 239 8.20 -18.96 -7.75
C SER A 239 7.17 -18.39 -8.73
N SER A 240 6.83 -19.13 -9.77
CA SER A 240 6.14 -18.57 -10.94
C SER A 240 4.76 -18.00 -10.65
N GLY A 241 3.93 -18.72 -9.87
CA GLY A 241 2.59 -18.31 -9.51
C GLY A 241 2.60 -17.16 -8.51
N VAL A 242 3.36 -17.32 -7.43
CA VAL A 242 3.48 -16.32 -6.37
C VAL A 242 4.17 -15.04 -6.84
N GLY A 243 5.23 -15.17 -7.64
CA GLY A 243 5.91 -14.05 -8.28
C GLY A 243 4.99 -13.26 -9.20
N ARG A 244 4.14 -13.95 -9.97
CA ARG A 244 3.11 -13.27 -10.77
C ARG A 244 2.10 -12.53 -9.89
N ALA A 245 1.57 -13.15 -8.85
CA ALA A 245 0.63 -12.50 -7.94
C ALA A 245 1.24 -11.25 -7.27
N PHE A 246 2.50 -11.35 -6.82
CA PHE A 246 3.23 -10.21 -6.26
C PHE A 246 3.41 -9.10 -7.30
N ALA A 247 3.84 -9.43 -8.53
CA ALA A 247 4.02 -8.47 -9.61
C ALA A 247 2.72 -7.75 -10.00
N ASP A 248 1.61 -8.49 -10.12
CA ASP A 248 0.31 -7.96 -10.51
C ASP A 248 -0.23 -7.00 -9.43
N ASN A 249 -0.12 -7.36 -8.15
CA ASN A 249 -0.52 -6.49 -7.05
C ASN A 249 0.34 -5.23 -6.95
N MET A 250 1.66 -5.36 -7.05
CA MET A 250 2.55 -4.19 -7.03
C MET A 250 2.29 -3.28 -8.22
N THR A 251 2.06 -3.84 -9.41
CA THR A 251 1.66 -3.09 -10.60
C THR A 251 0.37 -2.29 -10.34
N ARG A 252 -0.66 -2.95 -9.83
CA ARG A 252 -1.94 -2.31 -9.48
C ARG A 252 -1.75 -1.15 -8.50
N LEU A 253 -1.00 -1.35 -7.42
CA LEU A 253 -0.74 -0.33 -6.41
C LEU A 253 0.01 0.88 -7.00
N PHE A 254 1.07 0.63 -7.76
CA PHE A 254 1.88 1.69 -8.37
C PHE A 254 1.16 2.45 -9.49
N ASP A 255 0.38 1.77 -10.33
CA ASP A 255 -0.39 2.42 -11.39
C ASP A 255 -1.49 3.31 -10.80
N ASN A 256 -2.18 2.82 -9.76
CA ASN A 256 -3.17 3.61 -9.03
C ASN A 256 -2.54 4.82 -8.34
N ASN A 257 -1.36 4.64 -7.71
CA ASN A 257 -0.59 5.71 -7.10
C ASN A 257 -0.26 6.84 -8.08
N ALA A 258 0.31 6.47 -9.24
CA ALA A 258 0.68 7.43 -10.27
C ALA A 258 -0.56 8.17 -10.80
N LYS A 259 -1.63 7.44 -11.11
CA LYS A 259 -2.91 8.00 -11.57
C LYS A 259 -3.49 9.00 -10.57
N CYS A 260 -3.56 8.63 -9.29
CA CYS A 260 -4.10 9.51 -8.24
C CYS A 260 -3.24 10.76 -8.05
N SER A 261 -1.91 10.62 -8.12
CA SER A 261 -0.99 11.76 -8.03
C SER A 261 -1.23 12.77 -9.16
N ILE A 262 -1.44 12.29 -10.40
CA ILE A 262 -1.76 13.13 -11.57
C ILE A 262 -3.13 13.80 -11.41
N GLN A 263 -4.14 13.07 -10.95
CA GLN A 263 -5.47 13.63 -10.71
C GLN A 263 -5.44 14.71 -9.62
N LYS A 264 -4.71 14.49 -8.52
CA LYS A 264 -4.51 15.47 -7.46
C LYS A 264 -3.83 16.74 -8.00
N TRP A 265 -2.80 16.59 -8.81
CA TRP A 265 -2.16 17.73 -9.47
C TRP A 265 -3.15 18.51 -10.33
N ASN A 266 -3.92 17.85 -11.19
CA ASN A 266 -4.90 18.54 -12.04
C ASN A 266 -5.95 19.29 -11.22
N ASN A 267 -6.40 18.73 -10.10
CA ASN A 267 -7.37 19.38 -9.21
C ASN A 267 -6.77 20.59 -8.49
N LEU A 268 -5.56 20.45 -7.91
CA LEU A 268 -4.93 21.49 -7.09
C LEU A 268 -4.29 22.60 -7.90
N SER A 269 -3.77 22.27 -9.08
CA SER A 269 -3.10 23.26 -9.93
C SER A 269 -4.11 24.26 -10.52
N GLY A 270 -5.41 23.96 -10.53
CA GLY A 270 -6.46 24.92 -10.88
C GLY A 270 -6.89 25.85 -9.74
N THR A 271 -6.39 25.69 -8.52
CA THR A 271 -6.83 26.42 -7.31
C THR A 271 -5.71 27.25 -6.68
N ASP A 272 -6.08 28.28 -5.91
CA ASP A 272 -5.17 29.15 -5.13
C ASP A 272 -3.95 29.68 -5.93
N VAL A 273 -2.73 29.51 -5.41
CA VAL A 273 -1.47 29.91 -6.08
C VAL A 273 -1.26 29.14 -7.39
N GLY A 274 -1.77 27.90 -7.48
CA GLY A 274 -1.71 27.11 -8.71
C GLY A 274 -2.54 27.71 -9.85
N ALA A 275 -3.66 28.38 -9.53
CA ALA A 275 -4.49 29.04 -10.53
C ALA A 275 -3.73 30.12 -11.33
N MET A 276 -2.67 30.68 -10.76
CA MET A 276 -1.78 31.64 -11.42
C MET A 276 -0.91 31.00 -12.53
N LEU A 277 -0.76 29.67 -12.53
CA LEU A 277 -0.07 28.96 -13.59
C LEU A 277 -0.94 28.92 -14.86
N PRO A 278 -0.36 29.16 -16.05
CA PRO A 278 -1.07 28.94 -17.31
C PRO A 278 -1.56 27.48 -17.46
N GLU A 279 -2.76 27.29 -18.01
CA GLU A 279 -3.37 25.97 -18.18
C GLU A 279 -2.53 25.01 -19.06
N ASP A 280 -1.91 25.55 -20.10
CA ASP A 280 -0.97 24.84 -20.98
C ASP A 280 0.24 24.32 -20.19
N TYR A 281 0.76 25.12 -19.25
CA TYR A 281 1.86 24.71 -18.38
C TYR A 281 1.46 23.62 -17.38
N ARG A 282 0.27 23.72 -16.77
CA ARG A 282 -0.22 22.70 -15.83
C ARG A 282 -0.41 21.34 -16.51
N SER A 283 -1.01 21.35 -17.70
CA SER A 283 -1.20 20.15 -18.53
C SER A 283 0.14 19.56 -18.94
N TYR A 284 1.07 20.42 -19.34
CA TYR A 284 2.44 20.01 -19.68
C TYR A 284 3.13 19.27 -18.52
N VAL A 285 3.09 19.80 -17.29
CA VAL A 285 3.69 19.13 -16.12
C VAL A 285 3.08 17.74 -15.88
N ALA A 286 1.76 17.62 -15.99
CA ALA A 286 1.05 16.34 -15.84
C ALA A 286 1.49 15.30 -16.89
N GLU A 287 1.64 15.73 -18.15
CA GLU A 287 2.13 14.87 -19.24
C GLU A 287 3.56 14.41 -19.01
N GLN A 288 4.45 15.30 -18.56
CA GLN A 288 5.84 14.92 -18.28
C GLN A 288 5.93 13.97 -17.08
N ALA A 289 5.12 14.19 -16.05
CA ALA A 289 5.09 13.30 -14.90
C ALA A 289 4.56 11.90 -15.27
N SER A 290 3.50 11.84 -16.09
CA SER A 290 2.98 10.59 -16.65
C SER A 290 4.02 9.86 -17.50
N TYR A 291 4.72 10.59 -18.37
CA TYR A 291 5.77 10.05 -19.20
C TYR A 291 6.96 9.55 -18.38
N ALA A 292 7.39 10.29 -17.36
CA ALA A 292 8.46 9.88 -16.45
C ALA A 292 8.12 8.54 -15.77
N TYR A 293 6.91 8.43 -15.21
CA TYR A 293 6.45 7.19 -14.60
C TYR A 293 6.52 6.01 -15.57
N GLN A 294 5.91 6.15 -16.75
CA GLN A 294 5.89 5.09 -17.77
C GLN A 294 7.30 4.69 -18.18
N LEU A 295 8.14 5.69 -18.46
CA LEU A 295 9.51 5.48 -18.90
C LEU A 295 10.33 4.71 -17.86
N PHE A 296 10.28 5.09 -16.58
CA PHE A 296 11.08 4.41 -15.55
C PHE A 296 10.45 3.10 -15.04
N SER A 297 9.13 2.93 -15.16
CA SER A 297 8.44 1.67 -14.80
C SER A 297 8.83 0.47 -15.67
N GLN A 298 9.32 0.74 -16.88
CA GLN A 298 9.77 -0.28 -17.83
C GLN A 298 11.28 -0.55 -17.71
N SER A 299 11.93 0.02 -16.71
CA SER A 299 13.36 -0.13 -16.46
C SER A 299 13.71 -1.55 -16.06
N ASN A 300 14.86 -2.04 -16.52
CA ASN A 300 15.47 -3.25 -15.95
C ASN A 300 16.37 -2.94 -14.74
N MET A 301 16.52 -1.66 -14.40
CA MET A 301 17.29 -1.14 -13.27
C MET A 301 18.81 -1.39 -13.35
N SER A 302 19.35 -1.58 -14.56
CA SER A 302 20.80 -1.53 -14.80
C SER A 302 21.30 -0.10 -15.02
N ASP A 303 22.59 0.16 -14.70
CA ASP A 303 23.23 1.47 -14.85
C ASP A 303 23.02 2.06 -16.26
N SER A 304 23.19 1.23 -17.28
CA SER A 304 23.09 1.64 -18.69
C SER A 304 21.65 1.95 -19.11
N ASP A 305 20.68 1.14 -18.67
CA ASP A 305 19.26 1.36 -18.95
C ASP A 305 18.73 2.61 -18.26
N VAL A 306 19.05 2.79 -16.97
CA VAL A 306 18.64 4.00 -16.22
C VAL A 306 19.28 5.25 -16.82
N SER A 307 20.57 5.20 -17.18
CA SER A 307 21.24 6.30 -17.87
C SER A 307 20.58 6.63 -19.22
N ALA A 308 20.21 5.61 -19.99
CA ALA A 308 19.50 5.78 -21.26
C ALA A 308 18.13 6.42 -21.07
N ARG A 309 17.36 6.01 -20.05
CA ARG A 309 16.04 6.57 -19.73
C ARG A 309 16.12 8.01 -19.23
N ILE A 310 17.10 8.35 -18.39
CA ILE A 310 17.37 9.74 -18.02
C ILE A 310 17.61 10.57 -19.28
N ASN A 311 18.45 10.08 -20.20
CA ASN A 311 18.72 10.79 -21.45
C ASN A 311 17.46 10.96 -22.31
N GLN A 312 16.64 9.91 -22.45
CA GLN A 312 15.37 9.98 -23.18
C GLN A 312 14.40 10.99 -22.57
N PHE A 313 14.32 11.07 -21.24
CA PHE A 313 13.51 12.07 -20.55
C PHE A 313 14.03 13.49 -20.83
N CYS A 314 15.34 13.72 -20.65
CA CYS A 314 15.96 15.03 -20.88
C CYS A 314 15.78 15.49 -22.33
N LEU A 315 15.99 14.62 -23.32
CA LEU A 315 15.84 14.97 -24.74
C LEU A 315 14.40 15.38 -25.10
N LYS A 316 13.40 14.67 -24.56
CA LYS A 316 11.99 15.04 -24.76
C LYS A 316 11.66 16.41 -24.15
N ASN A 317 12.34 16.77 -23.07
CA ASN A 317 12.05 17.94 -22.24
C ASN A 317 13.00 19.13 -22.42
N GLN A 318 14.01 19.00 -23.30
CA GLN A 318 15.14 19.93 -23.40
C GLN A 318 14.74 21.38 -23.71
N TYR A 319 13.62 21.58 -24.42
CA TYR A 319 13.15 22.90 -24.83
C TYR A 319 12.16 23.54 -23.86
N ALA A 320 11.63 22.78 -22.90
CA ALA A 320 10.59 23.27 -22.00
C ALA A 320 11.13 23.81 -20.68
N TYR A 321 12.28 23.31 -20.22
CA TYR A 321 12.83 23.67 -18.91
C TYR A 321 14.14 24.46 -18.96
N GLY A 322 14.68 24.72 -20.15
CA GLY A 322 16.04 25.25 -20.30
C GLY A 322 17.10 24.24 -19.83
N GLY A 323 18.33 24.35 -20.35
CA GLY A 323 19.39 23.35 -20.10
C GLY A 323 19.70 23.09 -18.62
N ILE A 324 19.47 24.05 -17.72
CA ILE A 324 19.79 23.95 -16.28
C ILE A 324 18.91 22.90 -15.57
N VAL A 325 17.60 22.90 -15.82
CA VAL A 325 16.67 21.96 -15.15
C VAL A 325 16.87 20.52 -15.63
N THR A 326 17.37 20.32 -16.86
CA THR A 326 17.73 18.98 -17.34
C THR A 326 18.96 18.41 -16.64
N MET A 327 19.88 19.26 -16.17
CA MET A 327 21.02 18.85 -15.36
C MET A 327 20.59 18.50 -13.94
N ASP A 328 19.70 19.30 -13.33
CA ASP A 328 19.13 19.01 -12.00
C ASP A 328 18.35 17.70 -12.00
N PHE A 329 17.51 17.45 -13.02
CA PHE A 329 16.79 16.18 -13.15
C PHE A 329 17.75 14.99 -13.19
N ARG A 330 18.80 15.06 -14.02
CA ARG A 330 19.80 13.99 -14.14
C ARG A 330 20.48 13.71 -12.79
N GLY A 331 20.90 14.75 -12.08
CA GLY A 331 21.54 14.62 -10.76
C GLY A 331 20.61 13.97 -9.73
N ILE A 332 19.37 14.44 -9.63
CA ILE A 332 18.40 13.96 -8.64
C ILE A 332 17.98 12.52 -8.94
N ILE A 333 17.64 12.19 -10.19
CA ILE A 333 17.23 10.83 -10.55
C ILE A 333 18.37 9.83 -10.40
N ASN A 334 19.60 10.21 -10.73
CA ASN A 334 20.75 9.35 -10.46
C ASN A 334 20.93 9.12 -8.95
N GLY A 335 20.71 10.14 -8.12
CA GLY A 335 20.69 10.00 -6.67
C GLY A 335 19.66 8.98 -6.18
N TYR A 336 18.43 9.03 -6.70
CA TYR A 336 17.41 8.01 -6.39
C TYR A 336 17.80 6.62 -6.87
N TYR A 337 18.33 6.50 -8.08
CA TYR A 337 18.81 5.23 -8.60
C TYR A 337 19.87 4.59 -7.70
N GLN A 338 20.84 5.35 -7.20
CA GLN A 338 21.87 4.84 -6.29
C GLN A 338 21.30 4.36 -4.94
N GLN A 339 20.21 4.97 -4.46
CA GLN A 339 19.51 4.51 -3.26
C GLN A 339 18.67 3.25 -3.54
N LEU A 340 17.98 3.22 -4.68
CA LEU A 340 17.02 2.18 -5.04
C LEU A 340 17.66 0.91 -5.58
N SER A 341 18.81 1.00 -6.26
CA SER A 341 19.55 -0.14 -6.81
C SER A 341 19.97 -1.16 -5.75
N LYS A 342 20.05 -0.73 -4.48
CA LYS A 342 20.44 -1.56 -3.33
C LYS A 342 19.28 -1.94 -2.41
N LEU A 343 18.05 -1.52 -2.72
CA LEU A 343 16.92 -1.65 -1.81
C LEU A 343 16.53 -3.12 -1.53
N LEU A 344 16.63 -3.95 -2.57
CA LEU A 344 16.24 -5.37 -2.58
C LEU A 344 17.38 -6.26 -3.12
N ALA A 345 18.62 -5.75 -3.06
CA ALA A 345 19.81 -6.42 -3.58
C ALA A 345 20.38 -7.43 -2.58
#